data_AF-A0A2R4FCH7-F1
#
_entry.id   AF-A0A2R4FCH7-F1
#
_cell.length_a   1.000
_cell.length_b   1.000
_cell.length_c   1.000
_cell.angle_alpha   90.00
_cell.angle_beta   90.00
_cell.angle_gamma   90.00
#
_symmetry.space_group_name_H-M   'P 1'
#
loop_
_entity.id
_entity.type
_entity.pdbx_description
1 polymer ?
#
loop_
_entity_poly.entity_id
_entity_poly.type
_entity_poly.pdbx_seq_one_letter_code
_entity_poly.pdbx_strand_id
1 'polypeptide(L)'
;MTALEASLAAPTPTANGAVPPAEPYRNSPRPLGLVGWPRVVRTLMMMAGAATAVGIAFSNPDRQLPEFRNQWLLWASVAGLLGALSGSTIGSGVARWHDLQRIQPVPVRRVVPSVLAFLVLVAGSVVTAHAVIGSGLTWRAVAFVSIVVLGALPAGATLAGVRVVSMRGLTGTPGEQLAALMRLRRMLARLLQMMGSLLLLMVLVCAAAVGWGSSEKIPQSTAFVIGAAGSILIALMHVPAATLLRRRCQVYIDEFSDIAHVPKAELITAAEDRIKLEEILGVNRTTVSELQSGLVIVGPLVATTIAAVIPKI
;
A
#
# COMPACT_ATOMS: atom_id res chain seq x y z
N MET A 1 -48.40 -63.28 -47.61
CA MET A 1 -48.78 -63.38 -46.19
C MET A 1 -47.49 -63.33 -45.36
N THR A 2 -46.77 -62.21 -45.40
CA THR A 2 -46.77 -61.09 -44.42
C THR A 2 -46.18 -61.47 -43.07
N ALA A 3 -44.86 -61.30 -43.00
CA ALA A 3 -44.04 -61.39 -41.81
C ALA A 3 -44.19 -60.12 -40.94
N LEU A 4 -44.15 -60.32 -39.62
CA LEU A 4 -44.22 -59.28 -38.59
C LEU A 4 -43.01 -58.33 -38.64
N GLU A 5 -43.27 -57.04 -38.77
CA GLU A 5 -42.33 -55.99 -38.37
C GLU A 5 -42.57 -55.64 -36.89
N ALA A 6 -41.55 -55.87 -36.07
CA ALA A 6 -41.49 -55.45 -34.67
C ALA A 6 -41.03 -53.99 -34.62
N SER A 7 -41.95 -53.09 -34.24
CA SER A 7 -41.65 -51.69 -33.96
C SER A 7 -41.12 -51.56 -32.51
N LEU A 8 -39.82 -51.32 -32.38
CA LEU A 8 -39.17 -50.95 -31.12
C LEU A 8 -39.65 -49.56 -30.68
N ALA A 9 -40.33 -49.50 -29.54
CA ALA A 9 -40.69 -48.26 -28.86
C ALA A 9 -39.43 -47.55 -28.33
N ALA A 10 -39.34 -46.25 -28.60
CA ALA A 10 -38.30 -45.36 -28.11
C ALA A 10 -38.39 -45.15 -26.58
N PRO A 11 -37.26 -44.95 -25.87
CA PRO A 11 -37.26 -44.66 -24.45
C PRO A 11 -37.76 -43.23 -24.17
N THR A 12 -38.68 -43.15 -23.22
CA THR A 12 -39.26 -41.93 -22.66
C THR A 12 -38.18 -41.10 -21.95
N PRO A 13 -38.05 -39.79 -22.21
CA PRO A 13 -37.12 -38.95 -21.45
C PRO A 13 -37.66 -38.77 -20.02
N THR A 14 -36.94 -39.33 -19.05
CA THR A 14 -37.21 -39.12 -17.63
C THR A 14 -36.98 -37.66 -17.27
N ALA A 15 -38.02 -37.07 -16.69
CA ALA A 15 -38.09 -35.71 -16.20
C ALA A 15 -36.95 -35.36 -15.23
N ASN A 16 -36.35 -34.20 -15.50
CA ASN A 16 -35.85 -33.21 -14.54
C ASN A 16 -35.39 -33.73 -13.18
N GLY A 17 -34.08 -33.99 -13.08
CA GLY A 17 -33.38 -33.96 -11.80
C GLY A 17 -33.58 -32.60 -11.15
N ALA A 18 -34.39 -32.56 -10.09
CA ALA A 18 -34.60 -31.39 -9.27
C ALA A 18 -33.25 -30.97 -8.66
N VAL A 19 -32.68 -29.88 -9.19
CA VAL A 19 -31.61 -29.13 -8.53
C VAL A 19 -32.18 -28.68 -7.18
N PRO A 20 -31.57 -29.05 -6.04
CA PRO A 20 -32.02 -28.55 -4.75
C PRO A 20 -31.99 -27.01 -4.80
N PRO A 21 -33.05 -26.33 -4.31
CA PRO A 21 -33.11 -24.88 -4.37
C PRO A 21 -31.86 -24.31 -3.71
N ALA A 22 -31.10 -23.52 -4.47
CA ALA A 22 -29.93 -22.80 -3.99
C ALA A 22 -30.31 -22.11 -2.69
N GLU A 23 -29.65 -22.48 -1.58
CA GLU A 23 -29.90 -21.84 -0.30
C GLU A 23 -29.82 -20.33 -0.49
N PRO A 24 -30.86 -19.58 -0.12
CA PRO A 24 -30.86 -18.13 -0.25
C PRO A 24 -29.66 -17.61 0.55
N TYR A 25 -28.74 -16.97 -0.17
CA TYR A 25 -27.57 -16.28 0.35
C TYR A 25 -27.93 -15.64 1.69
N ARG A 26 -27.51 -16.28 2.79
CA ARG A 26 -27.83 -15.86 4.14
C ARG A 26 -27.16 -14.50 4.32
N ASN A 27 -27.93 -13.44 4.11
CA ASN A 27 -27.54 -12.07 4.37
C ASN A 27 -27.36 -11.94 5.88
N SER A 28 -26.20 -12.37 6.38
CA SER A 28 -25.79 -12.10 7.74
C SER A 28 -25.87 -10.58 7.94
N PRO A 29 -26.69 -10.09 8.89
CA PRO A 29 -26.87 -8.67 9.10
C PRO A 29 -25.51 -8.03 9.36
N ARG A 30 -25.10 -7.12 8.46
CA ARG A 30 -23.90 -6.32 8.67
C ARG A 30 -24.11 -5.52 9.96
N PRO A 31 -23.22 -5.63 10.96
CA PRO A 31 -23.38 -4.86 12.20
C PRO A 31 -23.37 -3.37 11.86
N LEU A 32 -24.53 -2.74 12.03
CA LEU A 32 -24.82 -1.34 11.69
C LEU A 32 -24.12 -0.32 12.61
N GLY A 33 -23.34 -0.75 13.61
CA GLY A 33 -22.77 0.15 14.63
C GLY A 33 -21.39 0.76 14.32
N LEU A 34 -20.64 0.29 13.32
CA LEU A 34 -19.22 0.65 13.14
C LEU A 34 -18.85 1.16 11.74
N VAL A 35 -19.82 1.34 10.84
CA VAL A 35 -19.55 1.73 9.45
C VAL A 35 -19.02 3.18 9.33
N GLY A 36 -19.33 4.05 10.30
CA GLY A 36 -18.84 5.44 10.35
C GLY A 36 -17.52 5.65 11.09
N TRP A 37 -17.17 4.76 12.02
CA TRP A 37 -16.00 4.91 12.90
C TRP A 37 -14.68 5.13 12.15
N PRO A 38 -14.35 4.36 11.09
CA PRO A 38 -13.09 4.55 10.37
C PRO A 38 -13.04 5.89 9.63
N ARG A 39 -14.19 6.43 9.22
CA ARG A 39 -14.25 7.72 8.49
C ARG A 39 -14.03 8.88 9.43
N VAL A 40 -14.73 8.90 10.57
CA VAL A 40 -14.62 9.98 11.57
C VAL A 40 -13.23 10.00 12.19
N VAL A 41 -12.69 8.85 12.59
CA VAL A 41 -11.33 8.78 13.13
C VAL A 41 -10.30 9.24 12.09
N ARG A 42 -10.46 8.84 10.83
CA ARG A 42 -9.57 9.31 9.76
C ARG A 42 -9.65 10.82 9.58
N THR A 43 -10.84 11.41 9.51
CA THR A 43 -10.99 12.86 9.35
C THR A 43 -10.41 13.61 10.54
N LEU A 44 -10.62 13.12 11.77
CA LEU A 44 -10.03 13.73 12.97
C LEU A 44 -8.50 13.67 12.95
N MET A 45 -7.92 12.53 12.57
CA MET A 45 -6.47 12.39 12.44
C MET A 45 -5.90 13.28 11.33
N MET A 46 -6.62 13.42 10.20
CA MET A 46 -6.25 14.35 9.13
C MET A 46 -6.23 15.80 9.63
N MET A 47 -7.29 16.24 10.32
CA MET A 47 -7.37 17.59 10.88
C MET A 47 -6.28 17.84 11.93
N ALA A 48 -6.05 16.88 12.83
CA ALA A 48 -5.01 16.97 13.86
C ALA A 48 -3.61 17.04 13.26
N GLY A 49 -3.32 16.18 12.26
CA GLY A 49 -2.04 16.19 11.55
C GLY A 49 -1.82 17.50 10.80
N ALA A 50 -2.85 17.99 10.09
CA ALA A 50 -2.80 19.27 9.37
C ALA A 50 -2.54 20.44 10.33
N ALA A 51 -3.30 20.53 11.43
CA ALA A 51 -3.14 21.57 12.43
C ALA A 51 -1.74 21.55 13.07
N THR A 52 -1.21 20.36 13.38
CA THR A 52 0.13 20.20 13.95
C THR A 52 1.21 20.67 12.98
N ALA A 53 1.15 20.23 11.72
CA ALA A 53 2.13 20.58 10.70
C ALA A 53 2.08 22.08 10.34
N VAL A 54 0.88 22.66 10.26
CA VAL A 54 0.67 24.10 10.08
C VAL A 54 1.21 24.87 11.29
N GLY A 55 0.96 24.42 12.51
CA GLY A 55 1.51 25.02 13.74
C GLY A 55 3.05 25.04 13.74
N ILE A 56 3.69 23.96 13.28
CA ILE A 56 5.15 23.93 13.09
C ILE A 56 5.58 24.95 12.03
N ALA A 57 4.87 25.04 10.90
CA ALA A 57 5.15 26.03 9.86
C ALA A 57 4.95 27.49 10.35
N PHE A 58 3.98 27.75 11.23
CA PHE A 58 3.72 29.06 11.84
C PHE A 58 4.87 29.58 12.69
N SER A 59 5.70 28.69 13.22
CA SER A 59 6.86 29.08 14.01
C SER A 59 7.99 29.68 13.17
N ASN A 60 7.94 29.57 11.83
CA ASN A 60 9.01 30.04 10.95
C ASN A 60 9.18 31.58 11.02
N PRO A 61 10.39 32.10 11.32
CA PRO A 61 10.67 33.54 11.31
C PRO A 61 10.45 34.20 9.94
N ASP A 62 10.56 33.46 8.83
CA ASP A 62 10.38 33.96 7.46
C ASP A 62 8.96 34.51 7.21
N ARG A 63 7.99 34.21 8.10
CA ARG A 63 6.64 34.78 8.03
C ARG A 63 6.62 36.31 8.10
N GLN A 64 7.66 36.92 8.68
CA GLN A 64 7.77 38.36 8.88
C GLN A 64 8.48 39.06 7.72
N LEU A 65 8.91 38.31 6.70
CA LEU A 65 9.55 38.89 5.52
C LEU A 65 8.54 39.65 4.64
N PRO A 66 9.00 40.66 3.88
CA PRO A 66 8.16 41.40 2.94
C PRO A 66 7.46 40.49 1.92
N GLU A 67 6.25 40.85 1.47
CA GLU A 67 5.39 40.02 0.58
C GLU A 67 6.11 39.47 -0.66
N PHE A 68 7.01 40.24 -1.27
CA PHE A 68 7.76 39.81 -2.45
C PHE A 68 8.77 38.67 -2.21
N ARG A 69 9.11 38.37 -0.94
CA ARG A 69 9.88 37.17 -0.54
C ARG A 69 9.06 36.20 0.32
N ASN A 70 7.81 36.53 0.62
CA ASN A 70 7.02 35.78 1.58
C ASN A 70 6.38 34.53 0.94
N GLN A 71 7.15 33.45 0.87
CA GLN A 71 6.67 32.14 0.41
C GLN A 71 5.97 31.35 1.52
N TRP A 72 5.75 31.95 2.71
CA TRP A 72 5.25 31.27 3.89
C TRP A 72 3.87 30.60 3.68
N LEU A 73 2.95 31.23 2.96
CA LEU A 73 1.62 30.65 2.69
C LEU A 73 1.71 29.35 1.88
N LEU A 74 2.59 29.33 0.87
CA LEU A 74 2.85 28.12 0.09
C LEU A 74 3.41 27.03 1.02
N TRP A 75 4.34 27.36 1.90
CA TRP A 75 4.89 26.41 2.88
C TRP A 75 3.87 25.89 3.88
N ALA A 76 3.07 26.76 4.46
CA ALA A 76 2.03 26.38 5.40
C ALA A 76 1.01 25.44 4.72
N SER A 77 0.68 25.68 3.45
CA SER A 77 -0.21 24.81 2.69
C SER A 77 0.38 23.42 2.44
N VAL A 78 1.66 23.33 2.04
CA VAL A 78 2.36 22.05 1.81
C VAL A 78 2.55 21.29 3.13
N ALA A 79 2.95 21.98 4.20
CA ALA A 79 3.05 21.40 5.54
C ALA A 79 1.69 20.87 6.02
N GLY A 80 0.63 21.66 5.86
CA GLY A 80 -0.73 21.23 6.17
C GLY A 80 -1.17 20.01 5.37
N LEU A 81 -0.84 19.96 4.08
CA LEU A 81 -1.09 18.79 3.23
C LEU A 81 -0.31 17.55 3.71
N LEU A 82 0.97 17.70 4.07
CA LEU A 82 1.79 16.63 4.63
C LEU A 82 1.19 16.08 5.93
N GLY A 83 0.79 16.98 6.83
CA GLY A 83 0.13 16.64 8.09
C GLY A 83 -1.21 15.95 7.88
N ALA A 84 -2.04 16.47 6.97
CA ALA A 84 -3.31 15.87 6.61
C ALA A 84 -3.12 14.47 6.01
N LEU A 85 -2.15 14.31 5.11
CA LEU A 85 -1.85 13.03 4.48
C LEU A 85 -1.34 12.02 5.53
N SER A 86 -0.44 12.44 6.43
CA SER A 86 0.04 11.61 7.55
C SER A 86 -1.12 11.15 8.46
N GLY A 87 -2.01 12.06 8.84
CA GLY A 87 -3.21 11.69 9.60
C GLY A 87 -4.12 10.70 8.86
N SER A 88 -4.28 10.89 7.54
CA SER A 88 -5.06 9.99 6.68
C SER A 88 -4.45 8.59 6.59
N THR A 89 -3.12 8.50 6.50
CA THR A 89 -2.41 7.21 6.43
C THR A 89 -2.46 6.47 7.75
N ILE A 90 -2.46 7.16 8.89
CA ILE A 90 -2.70 6.53 10.20
C ILE A 90 -4.07 5.85 10.21
N GLY A 91 -5.14 6.60 9.95
CA GLY A 91 -6.50 6.06 9.97
C GLY A 91 -6.69 4.93 8.96
N SER A 92 -6.12 5.09 7.76
CA SER A 92 -6.19 4.08 6.70
C SER A 92 -5.36 2.82 7.01
N GLY A 93 -4.18 2.99 7.62
CA GLY A 93 -3.31 1.89 8.01
C GLY A 93 -3.92 1.07 9.16
N VAL A 94 -4.52 1.71 10.16
CA VAL A 94 -5.24 1.02 11.24
C VAL A 94 -6.44 0.25 10.70
N ALA A 95 -7.24 0.87 9.81
CA ALA A 95 -8.36 0.18 9.17
C ALA A 95 -7.91 -1.06 8.38
N ARG A 96 -6.75 -0.98 7.71
CA ARG A 96 -6.17 -2.10 6.97
C ARG A 96 -5.60 -3.17 7.87
N TRP A 97 -5.02 -2.79 9.00
CA TRP A 97 -4.61 -3.74 10.02
C TRP A 97 -5.79 -4.55 10.53
N HIS A 98 -6.91 -3.88 10.81
CA HIS A 98 -8.13 -4.55 11.21
C HIS A 98 -8.67 -5.48 10.11
N ASP A 99 -8.65 -5.05 8.85
CA ASP A 99 -9.01 -5.89 7.71
C ASP A 99 -8.08 -7.10 7.54
N LEU A 100 -6.79 -6.95 7.84
CA LEU A 100 -5.83 -8.05 7.84
C LEU A 100 -6.16 -9.05 8.95
N GLN A 101 -6.45 -8.58 10.17
CA GLN A 101 -6.87 -9.42 11.30
C GLN A 101 -8.14 -10.22 11.00
N ARG A 102 -9.05 -9.67 10.19
CA ARG A 102 -10.24 -10.38 9.70
C ARG A 102 -9.94 -11.48 8.69
N ILE A 103 -8.86 -11.36 7.93
CA ILE A 103 -8.43 -12.43 7.01
C ILE A 103 -7.76 -13.53 7.81
N GLN A 104 -6.79 -13.17 8.65
CA GLN A 104 -6.08 -14.11 9.50
C GLN A 104 -5.49 -13.37 10.71
N PRO A 105 -5.67 -13.89 11.94
CA PRO A 105 -5.16 -13.23 13.13
C PRO A 105 -3.63 -13.24 13.17
N VAL A 106 -3.04 -12.06 13.21
CA VAL A 106 -1.58 -11.87 13.31
C VAL A 106 -1.24 -11.34 14.70
N PRO A 107 -0.47 -12.09 15.52
CA PRO A 107 -0.09 -11.59 16.83
C PRO A 107 0.91 -10.43 16.69
N VAL A 108 0.61 -9.30 17.34
CA VAL A 108 1.38 -8.05 17.25
C VAL A 108 2.87 -8.27 17.54
N ARG A 109 3.21 -9.16 18.48
CA ARG A 109 4.60 -9.53 18.82
C ARG A 109 5.46 -9.96 17.63
N ARG A 110 4.86 -10.50 16.56
CA ARG A 110 5.60 -10.90 15.34
C ARG A 110 5.84 -9.75 14.38
N VAL A 111 5.10 -8.66 14.50
CA VAL A 111 5.24 -7.45 13.69
C VAL A 111 6.18 -6.43 14.34
N VAL A 112 6.21 -6.37 15.68
CA VAL A 112 7.11 -5.51 16.46
C VAL A 112 8.55 -5.48 15.96
N PRO A 113 9.25 -6.61 15.72
CA PRO A 113 10.65 -6.56 15.26
C PRO A 113 10.82 -5.89 13.90
N SER A 114 9.86 -6.04 12.98
CA SER A 114 9.92 -5.39 11.66
C SER A 114 9.69 -3.88 11.79
N VAL A 115 8.77 -3.47 12.67
CA VAL A 115 8.51 -2.06 12.96
C VAL A 115 9.72 -1.41 13.66
N LEU A 116 10.33 -2.10 14.62
CA LEU A 116 11.56 -1.65 15.29
C LEU A 116 12.72 -1.53 14.30
N ALA A 117 12.93 -2.52 13.43
CA ALA A 117 13.96 -2.44 12.39
C ALA A 117 13.73 -1.23 11.46
N PHE A 118 12.48 -0.97 11.07
CA PHE A 118 12.13 0.22 10.29
C PHE A 118 12.46 1.52 11.04
N LEU A 119 12.08 1.63 12.32
CA LEU A 119 12.40 2.79 13.15
C LEU A 119 13.91 3.00 13.32
N VAL A 120 14.67 1.92 13.51
CA VAL A 120 16.14 1.97 13.60
C VAL A 120 16.74 2.45 12.28
N LEU A 121 16.28 1.94 11.13
CA LEU A 121 16.76 2.38 9.82
C LEU A 121 16.43 3.85 9.55
N VAL A 122 15.23 4.31 9.92
CA VAL A 122 14.84 5.72 9.85
C VAL A 122 15.74 6.57 10.74
N ALA A 123 15.93 6.19 12.01
CA ALA A 123 16.77 6.91 12.95
C ALA A 123 18.23 6.99 12.45
N GLY A 124 18.78 5.88 11.96
CA GLY A 124 20.10 5.83 11.33
C GLY A 124 20.18 6.74 10.10
N SER A 125 19.12 6.83 9.29
CA SER A 125 19.06 7.73 8.13
C SER A 125 19.07 9.21 8.56
N VAL A 126 18.35 9.57 9.62
CA VAL A 126 18.35 10.93 10.19
C VAL A 126 19.71 11.29 10.76
N VAL A 127 20.34 10.38 11.51
CA VAL A 127 21.70 10.58 12.07
C VAL A 127 22.73 10.75 10.95
N THR A 128 22.66 9.92 9.91
CA THR A 128 23.55 10.01 8.75
C THR A 128 23.34 11.31 7.99
N ALA A 129 22.08 11.72 7.79
CA ALA A 129 21.76 13.01 7.18
C ALA A 129 22.32 14.17 8.01
N HIS A 130 22.18 14.13 9.34
CA HIS A 130 22.77 15.14 10.22
C HIS A 130 24.30 15.19 10.13
N ALA A 131 24.97 14.04 10.06
CA ALA A 131 26.42 13.98 9.93
C ALA A 131 26.93 14.52 8.57
N VAL A 132 26.18 14.31 7.49
CA VAL A 132 26.55 14.76 6.13
C VAL A 132 26.21 16.24 5.90
N ILE A 133 25.07 16.70 6.39
CA ILE A 133 24.55 18.07 6.17
C ILE A 133 25.06 19.04 7.27
N GLY A 134 25.54 18.51 8.40
CA GLY A 134 26.01 19.31 9.54
C GLY A 134 24.87 20.05 10.26
N SER A 135 25.14 21.29 10.68
CA SER A 135 24.22 22.15 11.44
C SER A 135 23.01 22.65 10.63
N GLY A 136 22.89 22.30 9.34
CA GLY A 136 21.76 22.69 8.49
C GLY A 136 20.44 21.96 8.81
N LEU A 137 20.46 20.91 9.63
CA LEU A 137 19.24 20.20 10.04
C LEU A 137 18.49 20.97 11.12
N THR A 138 17.49 21.77 10.71
CA THR A 138 16.63 22.50 11.66
C THR A 138 15.73 21.55 12.47
N TRP A 139 15.38 21.93 13.70
CA TRP A 139 14.44 21.16 14.53
C TRP A 139 13.08 20.93 13.84
N ARG A 140 12.68 21.83 12.92
CA ARG A 140 11.46 21.72 12.12
C ARG A 140 11.54 20.57 11.13
N ALA A 141 12.69 20.36 10.50
CA ALA A 141 12.92 19.22 9.62
C ALA A 141 12.74 17.91 10.41
N VAL A 142 13.31 17.83 11.61
CA VAL A 142 13.13 16.68 12.51
C VAL A 142 11.65 16.49 12.89
N ALA A 143 10.91 17.57 13.14
CA ALA A 143 9.48 17.50 13.44
C ALA A 143 8.65 16.97 12.24
N PHE A 144 8.93 17.44 11.01
CA PHE A 144 8.26 16.93 9.81
C PHE A 144 8.59 15.46 9.52
N VAL A 145 9.86 15.06 9.69
CA VAL A 145 10.25 13.64 9.63
C VAL A 145 9.43 12.84 10.63
N SER A 146 9.33 13.31 11.87
CA SER A 146 8.59 12.62 12.94
C SER A 146 7.11 12.44 12.59
N ILE A 147 6.47 13.48 12.02
CA ILE A 147 5.07 13.40 11.53
C ILE A 147 4.93 12.33 10.44
N VAL A 148 5.84 12.28 9.48
CA VAL A 148 5.78 11.29 8.39
C VAL A 148 6.01 9.88 8.91
N VAL A 149 6.96 9.69 9.82
CA VAL A 149 7.28 8.40 10.43
C VAL A 149 6.07 7.88 11.21
N LEU A 150 5.48 8.70 12.09
CA LEU A 150 4.24 8.37 12.79
C LEU A 150 3.10 8.03 11.83
N GLY A 151 3.00 8.77 10.73
CA GLY A 151 2.05 8.55 9.64
C GLY A 151 2.21 7.20 8.92
N ALA A 152 3.45 6.77 8.74
CA ALA A 152 3.81 5.55 8.03
C ALA A 152 3.77 4.30 8.93
N LEU A 153 3.87 4.45 10.25
CA LEU A 153 3.96 3.33 11.19
C LEU A 153 2.82 2.30 11.04
N PRO A 154 1.53 2.69 11.01
CA PRO A 154 0.46 1.71 10.82
C PRO A 154 0.53 1.01 9.45
N ALA A 155 0.93 1.73 8.40
CA ALA A 155 1.12 1.15 7.07
C ALA A 155 2.29 0.14 7.07
N GLY A 156 3.42 0.47 7.68
CA GLY A 156 4.55 -0.43 7.85
C GLY A 156 4.21 -1.67 8.67
N ALA A 157 3.44 -1.51 9.75
CA ALA A 157 2.94 -2.61 10.56
C ALA A 157 2.02 -3.54 9.74
N THR A 158 1.14 -2.98 8.90
CA THR A 158 0.33 -3.80 7.99
C THR A 158 1.14 -4.56 6.95
N LEU A 159 2.18 -3.96 6.36
CA LEU A 159 3.09 -4.66 5.44
C LEU A 159 3.79 -5.84 6.12
N ALA A 160 4.31 -5.62 7.34
CA ALA A 160 4.90 -6.68 8.14
C ALA A 160 3.87 -7.76 8.52
N GLY A 161 2.62 -7.38 8.78
CA GLY A 161 1.52 -8.32 8.98
C GLY A 161 1.26 -9.18 7.75
N VAL A 162 1.15 -8.56 6.56
CA VAL A 162 0.99 -9.28 5.28
C VAL A 162 2.15 -10.26 5.09
N ARG A 163 3.39 -9.84 5.36
CA ARG A 163 4.57 -10.72 5.33
C ARG A 163 4.38 -11.94 6.23
N VAL A 164 3.93 -11.75 7.48
CA VAL A 164 3.72 -12.85 8.44
C VAL A 164 2.60 -13.78 7.98
N VAL A 165 1.51 -13.26 7.42
CA VAL A 165 0.42 -14.07 6.86
C VAL A 165 0.91 -14.90 5.68
N SER A 166 1.63 -14.28 4.73
CA SER A 166 2.18 -14.99 3.58
C SER A 166 3.17 -16.10 3.98
N MET A 167 3.91 -15.95 5.08
CA MET A 167 4.82 -16.99 5.58
C MET A 167 4.11 -18.17 6.25
N ARG A 168 2.99 -17.93 6.93
CA ARG A 168 2.25 -19.01 7.64
C ARG A 168 1.36 -19.82 6.72
N GLY A 169 0.98 -19.26 5.58
CA GLY A 169 -0.04 -19.82 4.72
C GLY A 169 -1.45 -19.42 5.17
N LEU A 170 -2.36 -19.48 4.20
CA LEU A 170 -3.78 -19.21 4.38
C LEU A 170 -4.49 -20.53 4.68
N THR A 171 -5.40 -20.50 5.64
CA THR A 171 -6.26 -21.64 6.01
C THR A 171 -7.65 -21.44 5.42
N GLY A 172 -8.35 -22.53 5.11
CA GLY A 172 -9.73 -22.49 4.62
C GLY A 172 -9.90 -23.19 3.27
N THR A 173 -11.08 -23.05 2.69
CA THR A 173 -11.41 -23.61 1.38
C THR A 173 -10.59 -22.94 0.27
N PRO A 174 -10.39 -23.57 -0.91
CA PRO A 174 -9.63 -22.98 -2.01
C PRO A 174 -10.17 -21.60 -2.42
N GLY A 175 -11.51 -21.47 -2.49
CA GLY A 175 -12.17 -20.19 -2.79
C GLY A 175 -11.87 -19.08 -1.77
N GLU A 176 -11.85 -19.42 -0.48
CA GLU A 176 -11.48 -18.46 0.59
C GLU A 176 -10.01 -18.06 0.51
N GLN A 177 -9.12 -19.02 0.23
CA GLN A 177 -7.69 -18.76 0.06
C GLN A 177 -7.44 -17.83 -1.14
N LEU A 178 -8.07 -18.09 -2.29
CA LEU A 178 -7.98 -17.23 -3.48
C LEU A 178 -8.48 -15.81 -3.18
N ALA A 179 -9.66 -15.69 -2.55
CA ALA A 179 -10.22 -14.40 -2.16
C ALA A 179 -9.30 -13.63 -1.20
N ALA A 180 -8.67 -14.33 -0.25
CA ALA A 180 -7.71 -13.77 0.68
C ALA A 180 -6.43 -13.29 -0.03
N LEU A 181 -5.85 -14.07 -0.95
CA LEU A 181 -4.68 -13.67 -1.75
C LEU A 181 -4.97 -12.41 -2.57
N MET A 182 -6.12 -12.36 -3.26
CA MET A 182 -6.54 -11.18 -4.02
C MET A 182 -6.73 -9.95 -3.13
N ARG A 183 -7.21 -10.14 -1.89
CA ARG A 183 -7.39 -9.06 -0.91
C ARG A 183 -6.05 -8.56 -0.36
N LEU A 184 -5.13 -9.47 -0.03
CA LEU A 184 -3.77 -9.13 0.43
C LEU A 184 -3.01 -8.35 -0.65
N ARG A 185 -3.12 -8.77 -1.92
CA ARG A 185 -2.46 -8.08 -3.03
C ARG A 185 -2.99 -6.66 -3.22
N ARG A 186 -4.32 -6.48 -3.24
CA ARG A 186 -4.94 -5.15 -3.31
C ARG A 186 -4.53 -4.29 -2.11
N MET A 187 -4.42 -4.88 -0.93
CA MET A 187 -3.94 -4.18 0.27
C MET A 187 -2.50 -3.71 0.10
N LEU A 188 -1.61 -4.58 -0.38
CA LEU A 188 -0.20 -4.31 -0.62
C LEU A 188 0.00 -3.14 -1.61
N ALA A 189 -0.66 -3.18 -2.76
CA ALA A 189 -0.57 -2.12 -3.78
C ALA A 189 -1.05 -0.76 -3.23
N ARG A 190 -2.17 -0.77 -2.50
CA ARG A 190 -2.68 0.47 -1.91
C ARG A 190 -1.80 0.97 -0.76
N LEU A 191 -1.03 0.12 -0.07
CA LEU A 191 -0.13 0.54 1.02
C LEU A 191 1.11 1.19 0.43
N LEU A 192 1.63 0.62 -0.67
CA LEU A 192 2.72 1.23 -1.44
C LEU A 192 2.33 2.64 -1.92
N GLN A 193 1.12 2.82 -2.47
CA GLN A 193 0.64 4.14 -2.90
C GLN A 193 0.59 5.16 -1.76
N MET A 194 0.18 4.74 -0.55
CA MET A 194 0.12 5.60 0.64
C MET A 194 1.51 6.02 1.12
N MET A 195 2.46 5.08 1.15
CA MET A 195 3.83 5.38 1.55
C MET A 195 4.55 6.24 0.51
N GLY A 196 4.32 5.96 -0.79
CA GLY A 196 4.89 6.73 -1.88
C GLY A 196 4.42 8.19 -1.89
N SER A 197 3.13 8.44 -1.66
CA SER A 197 2.61 9.81 -1.58
C SER A 197 3.12 10.56 -0.35
N LEU A 198 3.27 9.89 0.80
CA LEU A 198 3.91 10.48 1.98
C LEU A 198 5.36 10.86 1.72
N LEU A 199 6.13 9.95 1.13
CA LEU A 199 7.54 10.22 0.81
C LEU A 199 7.65 11.38 -0.18
N LEU A 200 6.80 11.42 -1.20
CA LEU A 200 6.78 12.52 -2.15
C LEU A 200 6.55 13.86 -1.45
N LEU A 201 5.49 13.98 -0.62
CA LEU A 201 5.23 15.22 0.11
C LEU A 201 6.37 15.56 1.07
N MET A 202 7.00 14.55 1.67
CA MET A 202 8.14 14.76 2.54
C MET A 202 9.34 15.33 1.77
N VAL A 203 9.66 14.77 0.61
CA VAL A 203 10.73 15.27 -0.28
C VAL A 203 10.40 16.68 -0.76
N LEU A 204 9.14 16.94 -1.12
CA LEU A 204 8.67 18.28 -1.47
C LEU A 204 8.86 19.26 -0.32
N VAL A 205 8.46 18.92 0.91
CA VAL A 205 8.70 19.79 2.08
C VAL A 205 10.19 19.99 2.33
N CYS A 206 11.01 18.95 2.21
CA CYS A 206 12.45 19.02 2.42
C CYS A 206 13.14 19.88 1.37
N ALA A 207 12.88 19.65 0.07
CA ALA A 207 13.44 20.38 -1.07
C ALA A 207 13.21 21.89 -0.99
N ALA A 208 12.21 22.25 -0.22
CA ALA A 208 11.62 23.56 -0.27
C ALA A 208 11.89 24.29 1.07
N ALA A 209 12.15 23.54 2.13
CA ALA A 209 12.90 23.98 3.31
C ALA A 209 14.40 24.25 3.04
N VAL A 210 14.96 23.83 1.91
CA VAL A 210 16.34 24.16 1.47
C VAL A 210 16.57 25.69 1.37
N GLY A 211 15.50 26.50 1.27
CA GLY A 211 15.54 27.97 1.30
C GLY A 211 15.07 28.61 2.61
N TRP A 212 14.84 27.84 3.69
CA TRP A 212 14.37 28.35 4.98
C TRP A 212 15.53 28.89 5.84
N GLY A 213 15.45 30.18 6.20
CA GLY A 213 16.08 30.76 7.40
C GLY A 213 17.61 30.67 7.56
N SER A 214 18.37 30.17 6.59
CA SER A 214 19.83 30.19 6.59
C SER A 214 20.34 30.87 5.33
N SER A 215 21.29 31.80 5.49
CA SER A 215 22.03 32.39 4.36
C SER A 215 22.88 31.35 3.60
N GLU A 216 22.94 30.13 4.12
CA GLU A 216 23.64 29.00 3.56
C GLU A 216 22.69 28.17 2.70
N LYS A 217 22.91 28.24 1.37
CA LYS A 217 22.16 27.46 0.40
C LYS A 217 22.43 25.98 0.67
N ILE A 218 21.49 25.28 1.31
CA ILE A 218 21.56 23.82 1.38
C ILE A 218 21.62 23.30 -0.08
N PRO A 219 22.52 22.37 -0.42
CA PRO A 219 22.58 21.86 -1.78
C PRO A 219 21.29 21.13 -2.15
N GLN A 220 20.75 21.39 -3.35
CA GLN A 220 19.57 20.65 -3.89
C GLN A 220 19.78 19.13 -3.89
N SER A 221 21.03 18.66 -3.95
CA SER A 221 21.40 17.24 -3.81
C SER A 221 20.88 16.61 -2.51
N THR A 222 20.66 17.40 -1.45
CA THR A 222 20.14 16.93 -0.17
C THR A 222 18.73 16.36 -0.28
N ALA A 223 17.85 17.02 -1.03
CA ALA A 223 16.48 16.55 -1.25
C ALA A 223 16.46 15.23 -2.03
N PHE A 224 17.36 15.08 -3.02
CA PHE A 224 17.55 13.83 -3.75
C PHE A 224 18.03 12.71 -2.85
N VAL A 225 19.00 12.96 -1.96
CA VAL A 225 19.49 11.96 -1.00
C VAL A 225 18.38 11.51 -0.05
N ILE A 226 17.58 12.44 0.49
CA ILE A 226 16.42 12.12 1.34
C ILE A 226 15.39 11.28 0.58
N GLY A 227 15.07 11.66 -0.67
CA GLY A 227 14.16 10.92 -1.52
C GLY A 227 14.66 9.51 -1.87
N ALA A 228 15.95 9.37 -2.17
CA ALA A 228 16.59 8.09 -2.43
C ALA A 228 16.59 7.19 -1.19
N ALA A 229 17.02 7.71 -0.04
CA ALA A 229 17.01 6.99 1.23
C ALA A 229 15.59 6.55 1.60
N GLY A 230 14.61 7.45 1.51
CA GLY A 230 13.21 7.12 1.77
C GLY A 230 12.65 6.06 0.82
N SER A 231 13.00 6.12 -0.46
CA SER A 231 12.58 5.12 -1.46
C SER A 231 13.17 3.75 -1.15
N ILE A 232 14.44 3.69 -0.76
CA ILE A 232 15.11 2.46 -0.32
C ILE A 232 14.40 1.88 0.91
N LEU A 233 14.04 2.71 1.90
CA LEU A 233 13.32 2.26 3.10
C LEU A 233 11.95 1.66 2.76
N ILE A 234 11.18 2.31 1.88
CA ILE A 234 9.89 1.80 1.42
C ILE A 234 10.09 0.47 0.66
N ALA A 235 11.09 0.39 -0.20
CA ALA A 235 11.40 -0.82 -0.95
C ALA A 235 11.79 -1.98 -0.03
N LEU A 236 12.65 -1.75 0.96
CA LEU A 236 13.06 -2.77 1.95
C LEU A 236 11.87 -3.32 2.75
N MET A 237 10.86 -2.49 3.01
CA MET A 237 9.62 -2.92 3.67
C MET A 237 8.67 -3.67 2.73
N HIS A 238 8.53 -3.18 1.50
CA HIS A 238 7.55 -3.68 0.54
C HIS A 238 8.00 -4.96 -0.17
N VAL A 239 9.25 -5.03 -0.62
CA VAL A 239 9.78 -6.12 -1.44
C VAL A 239 9.65 -7.48 -0.74
N PRO A 240 10.02 -7.67 0.54
CA PRO A 240 9.87 -8.96 1.20
C PRO A 240 8.41 -9.40 1.36
N ALA A 241 7.48 -8.45 1.57
CA ALA A 241 6.06 -8.76 1.65
C ALA A 241 5.50 -9.17 0.27
N ALA A 242 5.92 -8.46 -0.79
CA ALA A 242 5.55 -8.75 -2.16
C ALA A 242 6.07 -10.11 -2.64
N THR A 243 7.35 -10.41 -2.39
CA THR A 243 7.98 -11.67 -2.82
C THR A 243 7.35 -12.88 -2.13
N LEU A 244 7.12 -12.80 -0.81
CA LEU A 244 6.47 -13.87 -0.07
C LEU A 244 5.02 -14.09 -0.49
N LEU A 245 4.27 -13.01 -0.75
CA LEU A 245 2.91 -13.12 -1.27
C LEU A 245 2.89 -13.78 -2.65
N ARG A 246 3.81 -13.40 -3.55
CA ARG A 246 3.90 -14.02 -4.88
C ARG A 246 4.27 -15.49 -4.82
N ARG A 247 5.26 -15.84 -3.99
CA ARG A 247 5.61 -17.25 -3.75
C ARG A 247 4.40 -18.03 -3.25
N ARG A 248 3.57 -17.43 -2.40
CA ARG A 248 2.34 -18.07 -1.94
C ARG A 248 1.27 -18.19 -3.02
N CYS A 249 1.12 -17.20 -3.88
CA CYS A 249 0.26 -17.30 -5.07
C CYS A 249 0.72 -18.43 -6.01
N GLN A 250 2.03 -18.56 -6.24
CA GLN A 250 2.60 -19.64 -7.04
C GLN A 250 2.29 -21.01 -6.45
N VAL A 251 2.55 -21.20 -5.16
CA VAL A 251 2.21 -22.46 -4.46
C VAL A 251 0.72 -22.78 -4.57
N TYR A 252 -0.15 -21.77 -4.47
CA TYR A 252 -1.60 -21.96 -4.66
C TYR A 252 -1.95 -22.42 -6.08
N ILE A 253 -1.33 -21.81 -7.11
CA ILE A 253 -1.54 -22.21 -8.50
C ILE A 253 -1.03 -23.64 -8.74
N ASP A 254 0.14 -23.98 -8.22
CA ASP A 254 0.72 -25.31 -8.38
C ASP A 254 -0.11 -26.39 -7.66
N GLU A 255 -0.74 -26.06 -6.53
CA GLU A 255 -1.60 -26.97 -5.76
C GLU A 255 -2.97 -27.21 -6.41
N PHE A 256 -3.59 -26.16 -6.98
CA PHE A 256 -4.97 -26.23 -7.50
C PHE A 256 -5.08 -26.21 -9.04
N SER A 257 -3.97 -26.08 -9.76
CA SER A 257 -3.92 -26.08 -11.23
C SER A 257 -2.71 -26.88 -11.72
N ASP A 258 -2.52 -28.08 -11.16
CA ASP A 258 -1.51 -29.01 -11.62
C ASP A 258 -1.87 -29.58 -13.00
N ILE A 259 -1.02 -29.31 -13.99
CA ILE A 259 -1.19 -29.74 -15.38
C ILE A 259 -0.58 -31.13 -15.59
N ALA A 260 0.32 -31.58 -14.69
CA ALA A 260 1.10 -32.80 -14.89
C ALA A 260 0.24 -34.08 -14.97
N HIS A 261 -0.94 -34.07 -14.34
CA HIS A 261 -1.82 -35.23 -14.23
C HIS A 261 -3.13 -35.10 -15.03
N VAL A 262 -3.25 -34.09 -15.90
CA VAL A 262 -4.48 -33.83 -16.67
C VAL A 262 -4.52 -34.69 -17.95
N PRO A 263 -5.67 -35.31 -18.30
CA PRO A 263 -5.83 -36.03 -19.56
C PRO A 263 -5.53 -35.14 -20.78
N LYS A 264 -4.95 -35.72 -21.84
CA LYS A 264 -4.56 -34.98 -23.07
C LYS A 264 -5.72 -34.17 -23.69
N ALA A 265 -6.95 -34.65 -23.57
CA ALA A 265 -8.14 -33.97 -24.09
C ALA A 265 -8.48 -32.66 -23.36
N GLU A 266 -8.11 -32.55 -22.08
CA GLU A 266 -8.43 -31.40 -21.21
C GLU A 266 -7.22 -30.49 -20.97
N LEU A 267 -6.04 -30.89 -21.47
CA LEU A 267 -4.77 -30.22 -21.21
C LEU A 267 -4.77 -28.75 -21.65
N ILE A 268 -5.42 -28.43 -22.78
CA ILE A 268 -5.51 -27.05 -23.28
C ILE A 268 -6.36 -26.19 -22.33
N THR A 269 -7.52 -26.68 -21.91
CA THR A 269 -8.42 -25.98 -20.99
C THR A 269 -7.78 -25.76 -19.63
N ALA A 270 -7.11 -26.79 -19.08
CA ALA A 270 -6.38 -26.67 -17.82
C ALA A 270 -5.22 -25.65 -17.90
N ALA A 271 -4.51 -25.60 -19.04
CA ALA A 271 -3.47 -24.60 -19.26
C ALA A 271 -4.03 -23.17 -19.36
N GLU A 272 -5.16 -22.97 -20.06
CA GLU A 272 -5.82 -21.67 -20.13
C GLU A 272 -6.31 -21.19 -18.75
N ASP A 273 -6.89 -22.07 -17.95
CA ASP A 273 -7.39 -21.72 -16.63
C ASP A 273 -6.24 -21.39 -15.67
N ARG A 274 -5.12 -22.10 -15.78
CA ARG A 274 -3.88 -21.74 -15.07
C ARG A 274 -3.39 -20.35 -15.46
N ILE A 275 -3.34 -20.03 -16.76
CA ILE A 275 -2.91 -18.71 -17.25
C ILE A 275 -3.83 -17.60 -16.72
N LYS A 276 -5.15 -17.80 -16.77
CA LYS A 276 -6.12 -16.84 -16.22
C LYS A 276 -5.91 -16.65 -14.72
N LEU A 277 -5.66 -17.74 -13.97
CA LEU A 277 -5.41 -17.68 -12.54
C LEU A 277 -4.11 -16.94 -12.21
N GLU A 278 -3.04 -17.20 -12.97
CA GLU A 278 -1.77 -16.50 -12.89
C GLU A 278 -1.91 -15.00 -13.19
N GLU A 279 -2.76 -14.63 -14.14
CA GLU A 279 -3.05 -13.24 -14.48
C GLU A 279 -3.86 -12.54 -13.37
N ILE A 280 -4.91 -13.18 -12.85
CA ILE A 280 -5.75 -12.66 -11.76
C ILE A 280 -4.91 -12.46 -10.49
N LEU A 281 -4.10 -13.46 -10.13
CA LEU A 281 -3.14 -13.36 -9.03
C LEU A 281 -1.95 -12.46 -9.37
N GLY A 282 -1.79 -12.16 -10.67
CA GLY A 282 -0.72 -11.40 -11.33
C GLY A 282 0.65 -11.75 -10.84
N VAL A 283 0.89 -13.06 -10.77
CA VAL A 283 2.22 -13.65 -10.57
C VAL A 283 3.19 -13.14 -11.64
N ASN A 284 2.67 -12.85 -12.84
CA ASN A 284 3.43 -12.37 -13.99
C ASN A 284 3.86 -10.89 -13.91
N ARG A 285 3.39 -10.12 -12.91
CA ARG A 285 3.84 -8.73 -12.73
C ARG A 285 5.14 -8.69 -11.93
N THR A 286 6.20 -8.11 -12.50
CA THR A 286 7.49 -7.93 -11.80
C THR A 286 7.36 -6.92 -10.65
N THR A 287 8.17 -7.05 -9.59
CA THR A 287 8.15 -6.12 -8.43
C THR A 287 8.58 -4.73 -8.86
N VAL A 288 9.48 -4.68 -9.84
CA VAL A 288 9.94 -3.44 -10.47
C VAL A 288 8.80 -2.74 -11.19
N SER A 289 7.93 -3.46 -11.91
CA SER A 289 6.75 -2.85 -12.55
C SER A 289 5.72 -2.35 -11.53
N GLU A 290 5.54 -3.04 -10.40
CA GLU A 290 4.66 -2.58 -9.32
C GLU A 290 5.23 -1.33 -8.60
N LEU A 291 6.54 -1.30 -8.37
CA LEU A 291 7.23 -0.11 -7.85
C LEU A 291 7.16 1.05 -8.85
N GLN A 292 7.45 0.80 -10.13
CA GLN A 292 7.35 1.81 -11.18
C GLN A 292 5.92 2.32 -11.32
N SER A 293 4.89 1.48 -11.37
CA SER A 293 3.51 1.96 -11.48
C SER A 293 3.05 2.77 -10.26
N GLY A 294 3.50 2.39 -9.05
CA GLY A 294 3.30 3.22 -7.84
C GLY A 294 4.07 4.54 -7.88
N LEU A 295 5.26 4.56 -8.47
CA LEU A 295 6.13 5.74 -8.59
C LEU A 295 5.80 6.62 -9.82
N VAL A 296 5.20 6.07 -10.87
CA VAL A 296 4.86 6.77 -12.11
C VAL A 296 3.70 7.73 -11.87
N ILE A 297 2.79 7.42 -10.94
CA ILE A 297 1.78 8.38 -10.46
C ILE A 297 2.44 9.56 -9.72
N VAL A 298 3.62 9.32 -9.13
CA VAL A 298 4.44 10.32 -8.45
C VAL A 298 5.29 11.13 -9.45
N GLY A 299 5.53 10.62 -10.66
CA GLY A 299 6.32 11.27 -11.72
C GLY A 299 5.86 12.69 -12.09
N PRO A 300 4.57 12.95 -12.39
CA PRO A 300 4.07 14.30 -12.66
C PRO A 300 4.18 15.25 -11.48
N LEU A 301 4.02 14.74 -10.25
CA LEU A 301 4.19 15.53 -9.02
C LEU A 301 5.66 15.87 -8.76
N VAL A 302 6.58 14.93 -9.02
CA VAL A 302 8.03 15.17 -8.97
C VAL A 302 8.45 16.16 -10.05
N ALA A 303 7.95 16.01 -11.28
CA ALA A 303 8.25 16.93 -12.38
C ALA A 303 7.74 18.35 -12.11
N THR A 304 6.52 18.51 -11.57
CA THR A 304 5.98 19.81 -11.18
C THR A 304 6.67 20.41 -9.95
N THR A 305 7.08 19.57 -9.00
CA THR A 305 7.89 19.99 -7.84
C THR A 305 9.28 20.46 -8.27
N ILE A 306 9.94 19.71 -9.14
CA ILE A 306 11.23 20.08 -9.73
C ILE A 306 11.06 21.39 -10.54
N ALA A 307 10.02 21.51 -11.35
CA ALA A 307 9.74 22.75 -12.09
C ALA A 307 9.44 23.96 -11.19
N ALA A 308 8.81 23.76 -10.03
CA ALA A 308 8.51 24.82 -9.08
C ALA A 308 9.69 25.20 -8.16
N VAL A 309 10.56 24.24 -7.85
CA VAL A 309 11.79 24.43 -7.03
C VAL A 309 12.98 24.86 -7.89
N ILE A 310 12.86 24.86 -9.21
CA ILE A 310 13.75 25.56 -10.13
C ILE A 310 13.12 26.92 -10.53
N PRO A 311 13.07 27.94 -9.66
CA PRO A 311 13.02 29.30 -10.15
C PRO A 311 14.46 29.72 -10.52
N LYS A 312 14.70 29.80 -11.83
CA LYS A 312 15.85 30.47 -12.50
C LYS A 312 17.23 29.84 -12.32
N ILE A 313 17.62 29.06 -13.34
CA ILE A 313 18.87 29.40 -14.06
C ILE A 313 18.61 30.71 -14.80
#